data_AF-A0A220WB25-F1
#
_entry.id   AF-A0A220WB25-F1
#
_cell.length_a   1.000
_cell.length_b   1.000
_cell.length_c   1.000
_cell.angle_alpha   90.00
_cell.angle_beta   90.00
_cell.angle_gamma   90.00
#
_symmetry.space_group_name_H-M   'P 1'
#
loop_
_entity.id
_entity.type
_entity.pdbx_description
1 polymer ?
#
loop_
_entity_poly.entity_id
_entity_poly.type
_entity_poly.pdbx_seq_one_letter_code
_entity_poly.pdbx_strand_id
1 'polypeptide(L)'
;MTTLFDPITVGAIEAANRMFMAPLTRCRATMDYVPTPIMGEYYSQRAGAGVIISEATGISQQGLGTPFAPGIWNDAQTEAWKPVVERVHQAGGKIICQLWHMGRIVHPDFLDGEKPVSASATTAPGKVRTYQGKRDYEEARPLEVSEIPGLIDDYQNAAENAKKAGFDGVQLHAANGYLIDQFIRSGTNLRTDEYGGPIENRIRLLGEVTQRLVDVWGSDRVAVRLSPNGDSQGADDATPVETFTAAARLLDQIGIAFLELREPPAHGTYGNTDVPPVSPDIRPVFKGPLVLNSDYFYANATEALAENKADAISFGRTFMTNPDLPERFRTGAQLNPIDFTPTWYTQGPEGYTDYPTLKEREGAAA
;
A
#
# COMPACT_ATOMS: atom_id res chain seq x y z
N MET A 1 17.67 -7.48 -22.42
CA MET A 1 16.76 -7.97 -21.36
C MET A 1 16.56 -6.82 -20.40
N THR A 2 15.33 -6.60 -19.94
CA THR A 2 15.02 -5.57 -18.94
C THR A 2 15.66 -5.93 -17.60
N THR A 3 16.31 -4.97 -16.95
CA THR A 3 16.98 -5.14 -15.64
C THR A 3 16.33 -4.27 -14.58
N LEU A 4 16.58 -4.56 -13.30
CA LEU A 4 16.11 -3.73 -12.18
C LEU A 4 16.61 -2.27 -12.25
N PHE A 5 17.70 -2.01 -12.97
CA PHE A 5 18.34 -0.70 -13.05
C PHE A 5 17.86 0.14 -14.24
N ASP A 6 17.17 -0.48 -15.20
CA ASP A 6 16.64 0.24 -16.35
C ASP A 6 15.53 1.19 -15.91
N PRO A 7 15.45 2.40 -16.47
CA PRO A 7 14.32 3.30 -16.19
C PRO A 7 13.01 2.70 -16.72
N ILE A 8 11.89 3.18 -16.15
CA ILE A 8 10.54 2.81 -16.57
C ILE A 8 9.61 4.02 -16.43
N THR A 9 8.70 4.19 -17.39
CA THR A 9 7.57 5.11 -17.26
C THR A 9 6.36 4.35 -16.74
N VAL A 10 5.79 4.78 -15.61
CA VAL A 10 4.53 4.26 -15.05
C VAL A 10 3.50 5.39 -15.05
N GLY A 11 2.59 5.35 -16.03
CA GLY A 11 1.70 6.48 -16.31
C GLY A 11 2.49 7.75 -16.61
N ALA A 12 2.31 8.82 -15.81
CA ALA A 12 3.00 10.10 -15.94
C ALA A 12 4.30 10.19 -15.12
N ILE A 13 4.72 9.11 -14.47
CA ILE A 13 5.89 9.09 -13.60
C ILE A 13 7.06 8.41 -14.32
N GLU A 14 8.12 9.18 -14.56
CA GLU A 14 9.42 8.66 -15.04
C GLU A 14 10.24 8.17 -13.85
N ALA A 15 10.28 6.86 -13.65
CA ALA A 15 11.04 6.21 -12.59
C ALA A 15 12.46 5.89 -13.06
N ALA A 16 13.46 6.26 -12.26
CA ALA A 16 14.87 6.09 -12.59
C ALA A 16 15.34 4.62 -12.63
N ASN A 17 14.56 3.71 -12.05
CA ASN A 17 14.81 2.28 -12.00
C ASN A 17 13.50 1.51 -11.70
N ARG A 18 13.56 0.18 -11.74
CA ARG A 18 12.42 -0.73 -11.54
C ARG A 18 12.34 -1.31 -10.12
N MET A 19 13.02 -0.67 -9.16
CA MET A 19 12.96 -1.03 -7.73
C MET A 19 12.13 -0.01 -6.98
N PHE A 20 10.88 -0.37 -6.68
CA PHE A 20 9.97 0.52 -5.95
C PHE A 20 10.07 0.26 -4.45
N MET A 21 9.85 1.29 -3.65
CA MET A 21 9.66 1.12 -2.21
C MET A 21 8.19 0.80 -1.95
N ALA A 22 7.95 -0.40 -1.42
CA ALA A 22 6.61 -0.84 -1.06
C ALA A 22 6.03 0.02 0.08
N PRO A 23 4.69 0.12 0.20
CA PRO A 23 4.04 0.86 1.28
C PRO A 23 4.23 0.12 2.61
N LEU A 24 4.70 0.86 3.62
CA LEU A 24 5.12 0.32 4.91
C LEU A 24 4.62 1.21 6.05
N THR A 25 3.58 0.81 6.77
CA THR A 25 3.12 1.55 7.97
C THR A 25 4.21 1.62 9.02
N ARG A 26 4.59 2.83 9.46
CA ARG A 26 5.68 3.02 10.43
C ARG A 26 5.23 3.64 11.75
N CYS A 27 4.05 4.23 11.86
CA CYS A 27 3.53 4.75 13.13
C CYS A 27 4.37 5.91 13.73
N ARG A 28 4.87 6.83 12.88
CA ARG A 28 5.67 8.02 13.27
C ARG A 28 4.93 9.35 13.14
N ALA A 29 3.63 9.33 12.83
CA ALA A 29 2.80 10.52 12.90
C ALA A 29 2.48 10.88 14.36
N THR A 30 1.83 12.03 14.58
CA THR A 30 1.32 12.42 15.89
C THR A 30 0.10 11.58 16.30
N MET A 31 -0.42 11.80 17.51
CA MET A 31 -1.68 11.19 17.96
C MET A 31 -2.88 11.68 17.13
N ASP A 32 -2.81 12.90 16.59
CA ASP A 32 -3.81 13.49 15.69
C ASP A 32 -3.57 13.10 14.21
N TYR A 33 -2.75 12.08 13.97
CA TYR A 33 -2.43 11.53 12.66
C TYR A 33 -1.76 12.54 11.71
N VAL A 34 -1.10 13.57 12.26
CA VAL A 34 -0.36 14.57 11.50
C VAL A 34 1.06 14.07 11.23
N PRO A 35 1.55 14.08 9.97
CA PRO A 35 2.93 13.76 9.65
C PRO A 35 3.95 14.59 10.46
N THR A 36 5.11 14.00 10.74
CA THR A 36 6.17 14.64 11.52
C THR A 36 7.43 14.86 10.68
N PRO A 37 8.30 15.82 11.03
CA PRO A 37 9.52 16.09 10.26
C PRO A 37 10.44 14.89 10.03
N ILE A 38 10.51 13.95 10.99
CA ILE A 38 11.33 12.73 10.85
C ILE A 38 10.86 11.84 9.70
N MET A 39 9.59 11.89 9.32
CA MET A 39 9.08 11.18 8.15
C MET A 39 9.69 11.73 6.85
N GLY A 40 9.89 13.05 6.77
CA GLY A 40 10.58 13.68 5.64
C GLY A 40 12.04 13.23 5.50
N GLU A 41 12.74 13.07 6.62
CA GLU A 41 14.08 12.47 6.61
C GLU A 41 14.06 11.03 6.09
N TYR A 42 13.19 10.18 6.66
CA TYR A 42 13.06 8.77 6.29
C TYR A 42 12.79 8.54 4.80
N TYR A 43 11.84 9.27 4.22
CA TYR A 43 11.53 9.13 2.79
C TYR A 43 12.65 9.72 1.92
N SER A 44 13.26 10.85 2.31
CA SER A 44 14.37 11.44 1.55
C SER A 44 15.59 10.51 1.47
N GLN A 45 15.91 9.78 2.55
CA GLN A 45 16.97 8.76 2.54
C GLN A 45 16.72 7.66 1.50
N ARG A 46 15.47 7.42 1.12
CA ARG A 46 15.02 6.35 0.21
C ARG A 46 14.66 6.85 -1.18
N ALA A 47 14.93 8.12 -1.48
CA ALA A 47 14.62 8.77 -2.76
C ALA A 47 15.30 8.12 -3.98
N GLY A 48 16.30 7.25 -3.77
CA GLY A 48 16.89 6.44 -4.83
C GLY A 48 15.97 5.34 -5.40
N ALA A 49 14.86 5.00 -4.72
CA ALA A 49 13.85 4.10 -5.26
C ALA A 49 13.24 4.68 -6.54
N GLY A 50 12.87 3.83 -7.51
CA GLY A 50 12.23 4.28 -8.73
C GLY A 50 10.93 5.05 -8.46
N VAL A 51 10.10 4.48 -7.58
CA VAL A 51 8.92 5.13 -6.98
C VAL A 51 8.86 4.74 -5.51
N ILE A 52 8.61 5.69 -4.63
CA ILE A 52 8.22 5.47 -3.25
C ILE A 52 6.70 5.42 -3.19
N ILE A 53 6.16 4.35 -2.62
CA ILE A 53 4.76 4.29 -2.21
C ILE A 53 4.76 4.57 -0.71
N SER A 54 4.08 5.64 -0.29
CA SER A 54 4.06 6.05 1.12
C SER A 54 3.50 4.94 2.00
N GLU A 55 3.71 5.06 3.30
CA GLU A 55 2.90 4.33 4.26
C GLU A 55 1.40 4.55 4.03
N ALA A 56 0.61 3.53 4.37
CA ALA A 56 -0.84 3.58 4.26
C ALA A 56 -1.37 4.79 5.07
N THR A 57 -2.08 5.67 4.40
CA THR A 57 -2.49 6.99 4.92
C THR A 57 -4.01 7.08 4.94
N GLY A 58 -4.58 7.32 6.12
CA GLY A 58 -6.02 7.30 6.33
C GLY A 58 -6.76 8.39 5.54
N ILE A 59 -7.85 8.01 4.87
CA ILE A 59 -8.72 8.95 4.13
C ILE A 59 -9.74 9.67 5.01
N SER A 60 -10.00 9.14 6.22
CA SER A 60 -10.93 9.67 7.20
C SER A 60 -10.65 9.05 8.57
N GLN A 61 -11.22 9.62 9.64
CA GLN A 61 -11.14 9.04 10.99
C GLN A 61 -11.79 7.65 11.04
N GLN A 62 -12.93 7.47 10.35
CA GLN A 62 -13.63 6.18 10.27
C GLN A 62 -12.74 5.07 9.68
N GLY A 63 -11.87 5.45 8.73
CA GLY A 63 -10.97 4.53 8.05
C GLY A 63 -9.63 4.27 8.73
N LEU A 64 -9.29 4.94 9.85
CA LEU A 64 -7.95 4.87 10.44
C LEU A 64 -7.94 4.43 11.91
N GLY A 65 -7.55 3.18 12.14
CA GLY A 65 -7.45 2.55 13.46
C GLY A 65 -6.03 2.16 13.87
N THR A 66 -4.99 2.73 13.26
CA THR A 66 -3.60 2.42 13.62
C THR A 66 -3.00 3.57 14.42
N PRO A 67 -2.56 3.35 15.68
CA PRO A 67 -1.93 4.39 16.49
C PRO A 67 -0.74 5.00 15.75
N PHE A 68 -0.78 6.33 15.62
CA PHE A 68 0.31 7.12 15.03
C PHE A 68 0.59 6.87 13.54
N ALA A 69 -0.31 6.21 12.81
CA ALA A 69 -0.28 6.26 11.35
C ALA A 69 -0.71 7.67 10.87
N PRO A 70 -0.31 8.13 9.68
CA PRO A 70 -0.73 9.43 9.18
C PRO A 70 -2.12 9.39 8.53
N GLY A 71 -2.79 10.54 8.52
CA GLY A 71 -4.00 10.83 7.75
C GLY A 71 -3.74 11.81 6.60
N ILE A 72 -4.75 12.02 5.75
CA ILE A 72 -4.76 13.07 4.72
C ILE A 72 -6.17 13.63 4.43
N TRP A 73 -7.03 13.69 5.45
CA TRP A 73 -8.41 14.14 5.29
C TRP A 73 -8.64 15.62 5.62
N ASN A 74 -7.67 16.27 6.27
CA ASN A 74 -7.76 17.67 6.69
C ASN A 74 -6.53 18.51 6.32
N ASP A 75 -6.66 19.82 6.47
CA ASP A 75 -5.62 20.80 6.12
C ASP A 75 -4.34 20.62 6.94
N ALA A 76 -4.44 20.36 8.25
CA ALA A 76 -3.26 20.20 9.11
C ALA A 76 -2.38 19.03 8.66
N GLN A 77 -3.01 17.90 8.30
CA GLN A 77 -2.33 16.73 7.75
C GLN A 77 -1.73 17.04 6.36
N THR A 78 -2.50 17.72 5.51
CA THR A 78 -2.07 18.11 4.16
C THR A 78 -0.85 19.03 4.19
N GLU A 79 -0.87 20.08 5.01
CA GLU A 79 0.25 21.00 5.18
C GLU A 79 1.49 20.31 5.76
N ALA A 80 1.31 19.35 6.66
CA ALA A 80 2.42 18.58 7.22
C ALA A 80 3.02 17.56 6.25
N TRP A 81 2.26 17.08 5.26
CA TRP A 81 2.79 16.24 4.18
C TRP A 81 3.64 17.03 3.18
N LYS A 82 3.36 18.30 2.92
CA LYS A 82 4.13 19.13 1.96
C LYS A 82 5.65 19.08 2.17
N PRO A 83 6.21 19.39 3.36
CA PRO A 83 7.66 19.33 3.56
C PRO A 83 8.21 17.90 3.48
N VAL A 84 7.39 16.87 3.75
CA VAL A 84 7.82 15.47 3.59
C VAL A 84 8.01 15.14 2.12
N VAL A 85 7.02 15.48 1.28
CA VAL A 85 7.08 15.26 -0.18
C VAL A 85 8.17 16.11 -0.81
N GLU A 86 8.26 17.38 -0.42
CA GLU A 86 9.29 18.30 -0.94
C GLU A 86 10.71 17.76 -0.71
N ARG A 87 11.00 17.18 0.45
CA ARG A 87 12.32 16.58 0.73
C ARG A 87 12.63 15.39 -0.17
N VAL A 88 11.62 14.60 -0.55
CA VAL A 88 11.81 13.51 -1.53
C VAL A 88 12.15 14.09 -2.90
N HIS A 89 11.42 15.12 -3.33
CA HIS A 89 11.67 15.79 -4.61
C HIS A 89 13.03 16.50 -4.66
N GLN A 90 13.45 17.16 -3.58
CA GLN A 90 14.78 17.76 -3.45
C GLN A 90 15.90 16.71 -3.54
N ALA A 91 15.63 15.48 -3.10
CA ALA A 91 16.54 14.33 -3.25
C ALA A 91 16.40 13.62 -4.62
N GLY A 92 15.56 14.14 -5.53
CA GLY A 92 15.35 13.62 -6.89
C GLY A 92 14.41 12.41 -6.99
N GLY A 93 13.73 12.04 -5.91
CA GLY A 93 12.83 10.90 -5.86
C GLY A 93 11.42 11.18 -6.39
N LYS A 94 10.63 10.10 -6.51
CA LYS A 94 9.19 10.13 -6.81
C LYS A 94 8.42 9.47 -5.68
N ILE A 95 7.31 10.07 -5.26
CA ILE A 95 6.48 9.54 -4.17
C ILE A 95 4.99 9.66 -4.46
N ILE A 96 4.26 8.56 -4.26
CA ILE A 96 2.80 8.52 -4.34
C ILE A 96 2.20 8.21 -2.96
N CYS A 97 1.00 8.74 -2.69
CA CYS A 97 0.31 8.53 -1.43
C CYS A 97 -0.56 7.26 -1.50
N GLN A 98 -0.36 6.30 -0.59
CA GLN A 98 -1.25 5.15 -0.48
C GLN A 98 -2.49 5.52 0.36
N LEU A 99 -3.66 5.58 -0.28
CA LEU A 99 -4.93 5.94 0.34
C LEU A 99 -5.58 4.72 1.01
N TRP A 100 -5.97 4.88 2.27
CA TRP A 100 -6.32 3.76 3.13
C TRP A 100 -7.64 3.97 3.88
N HIS A 101 -8.50 2.94 3.80
CA HIS A 101 -9.62 2.75 4.69
C HIS A 101 -9.57 1.32 5.26
N MET A 102 -9.37 1.20 6.57
CA MET A 102 -9.11 -0.08 7.24
C MET A 102 -10.35 -0.98 7.36
N GLY A 103 -11.56 -0.40 7.30
CA GLY A 103 -12.81 -1.16 7.40
C GLY A 103 -12.92 -1.86 8.76
N ARG A 104 -13.27 -3.16 8.78
CA ARG A 104 -13.46 -3.93 10.03
C ARG A 104 -12.21 -4.09 10.91
N ILE A 105 -11.05 -3.61 10.43
CA ILE A 105 -9.78 -3.63 11.18
C ILE A 105 -9.67 -2.44 12.15
N VAL A 106 -10.58 -1.46 12.10
CA VAL A 106 -10.63 -0.36 13.08
C VAL A 106 -11.29 -0.84 14.38
N HIS A 107 -10.75 -0.42 15.53
CA HIS A 107 -11.40 -0.64 16.83
C HIS A 107 -12.31 0.54 17.20
N PRO A 108 -13.44 0.32 17.91
CA PRO A 108 -14.28 1.41 18.42
C PRO A 108 -13.57 2.47 19.29
N ASP A 109 -12.41 2.12 19.87
CA ASP A 109 -11.52 3.04 20.60
C ASP A 109 -11.10 4.27 19.74
N PHE A 110 -11.14 4.14 18.41
CA PHE A 110 -10.81 5.21 17.46
C PHE A 110 -12.04 5.94 16.89
N LEU A 111 -13.24 5.50 17.26
CA LEU A 111 -14.51 5.89 16.65
C LEU A 111 -15.50 6.38 17.72
N ASP A 112 -15.02 6.88 18.86
CA ASP A 112 -15.84 7.32 19.98
C ASP A 112 -16.85 6.26 20.47
N GLY A 113 -16.50 4.98 20.33
CA GLY A 113 -17.35 3.85 20.71
C GLY A 113 -18.27 3.33 19.59
N GLU A 114 -18.31 3.99 18.43
CA GLU A 114 -19.05 3.51 17.27
C GLU A 114 -18.39 2.26 16.65
N LYS A 115 -19.21 1.41 16.04
CA LYS A 115 -18.72 0.20 15.36
C LYS A 115 -17.88 0.56 14.13
N PRO A 116 -16.82 -0.21 13.83
CA PRO A 116 -16.15 -0.09 12.54
C PRO A 116 -17.11 -0.51 11.41
N VAL A 117 -16.79 -0.12 10.18
CA VAL A 117 -17.63 -0.42 9.00
C VAL A 117 -16.97 -1.46 8.10
N SER A 118 -17.78 -2.21 7.35
CA SER A 118 -17.32 -3.25 6.41
C SER A 118 -18.34 -3.52 5.32
N ALA A 119 -18.04 -4.43 4.39
CA ALA A 119 -19.01 -4.99 3.47
C ALA A 119 -20.15 -5.71 4.21
N SER A 120 -19.85 -6.42 5.29
CA SER A 120 -20.81 -7.24 6.05
C SER A 120 -20.46 -7.31 7.54
N ALA A 121 -21.43 -7.73 8.36
CA ALA A 121 -21.28 -7.88 9.80
C ALA A 121 -20.36 -9.08 10.10
N THR A 122 -19.07 -8.78 10.24
CA THR A 122 -18.02 -9.78 10.46
C THR A 122 -16.96 -9.21 11.40
N THR A 123 -16.29 -10.09 12.12
CA THR A 123 -15.20 -9.74 13.05
C THR A 123 -13.88 -10.28 12.51
N ALA A 124 -12.85 -9.44 12.44
CA ALA A 124 -11.52 -9.90 12.07
C ALA A 124 -10.91 -10.80 13.17
N PRO A 125 -10.05 -11.77 12.80
CA PRO A 125 -9.39 -12.63 13.79
C PRO A 125 -8.28 -11.88 14.54
N GLY A 126 -7.99 -12.31 15.76
CA GLY A 126 -6.86 -11.84 16.54
C GLY A 126 -7.13 -10.54 17.30
N LYS A 127 -6.08 -9.72 17.44
CA LYS A 127 -6.09 -8.50 18.27
C LYS A 127 -5.55 -7.30 17.50
N VAL A 128 -6.12 -6.14 17.78
CA VAL A 128 -5.70 -4.84 17.26
C VAL A 128 -4.97 -4.06 18.33
N ARG A 129 -3.98 -3.24 17.93
CA ARG A 129 -3.30 -2.32 18.84
C ARG A 129 -4.06 -1.00 18.89
N THR A 130 -4.43 -0.56 20.08
CA THR A 130 -5.00 0.78 20.34
C THR A 130 -4.02 1.60 21.18
N TYR A 131 -4.35 2.87 21.44
CA TYR A 131 -3.58 3.70 22.39
C TYR A 131 -3.60 3.15 23.82
N GLN A 132 -4.58 2.30 24.15
CA GLN A 132 -4.76 1.70 25.47
C GLN A 132 -4.20 0.27 25.57
N GLY A 133 -3.51 -0.21 24.52
CA GLY A 133 -2.95 -1.57 24.46
C GLY A 133 -3.66 -2.43 23.42
N LYS A 134 -3.45 -3.75 23.48
CA LYS A 134 -4.09 -4.67 22.54
C LYS A 134 -5.54 -4.94 22.95
N ARG A 135 -6.47 -4.81 22.01
CA ARG A 135 -7.89 -5.15 22.15
C ARG A 135 -8.26 -6.26 21.18
N ASP A 136 -9.31 -7.00 21.48
CA ASP A 136 -9.88 -7.92 20.49
C ASP A 136 -10.59 -7.11 19.41
N TYR A 137 -10.66 -7.61 18.18
CA TYR A 137 -11.49 -6.95 17.16
C TYR A 137 -12.97 -7.04 17.54
N GLU A 138 -13.73 -6.01 17.17
CA GLU A 138 -15.18 -5.98 17.34
C GLU A 138 -15.89 -6.21 16.00
N GLU A 139 -17.15 -6.67 16.07
CA GLU A 139 -17.97 -6.90 14.89
C GLU A 139 -18.28 -5.58 14.19
N ALA A 140 -17.91 -5.48 12.91
CA ALA A 140 -18.22 -4.32 12.09
C ALA A 140 -19.71 -4.23 11.75
N ARG A 141 -20.21 -3.01 11.53
CA ARG A 141 -21.51 -2.79 10.89
C ARG A 141 -21.35 -2.87 9.36
N PRO A 142 -22.27 -3.53 8.63
CA PRO A 142 -22.32 -3.41 7.17
C PRO A 142 -22.61 -1.96 6.78
N LEU A 143 -21.85 -1.40 5.84
CA LEU A 143 -22.22 -0.13 5.20
C LEU A 143 -23.59 -0.28 4.53
N GLU A 144 -24.47 0.70 4.68
CA GLU A 144 -25.67 0.80 3.88
C GLU A 144 -25.31 1.30 2.48
N VAL A 145 -26.11 0.91 1.46
CA VAL A 145 -25.89 1.38 0.09
C VAL A 145 -25.91 2.91 0.00
N SER A 146 -26.74 3.58 0.79
CA SER A 146 -26.80 5.04 0.90
C SER A 146 -25.55 5.70 1.48
N GLU A 147 -24.68 4.94 2.15
CA GLU A 147 -23.43 5.46 2.73
C GLU A 147 -22.25 5.37 1.75
N ILE A 148 -22.34 4.53 0.72
CA ILE A 148 -21.26 4.33 -0.25
C ILE A 148 -20.86 5.62 -0.98
N PRO A 149 -21.79 6.52 -1.40
CA PRO A 149 -21.41 7.80 -1.99
C PRO A 149 -20.53 8.64 -1.06
N GLY A 150 -20.85 8.69 0.24
CA GLY A 150 -20.05 9.44 1.23
C GLY A 150 -18.65 8.86 1.41
N LEU A 151 -18.51 7.53 1.40
CA LEU A 151 -17.20 6.86 1.39
C LEU A 151 -16.38 7.20 0.15
N ILE A 152 -17.01 7.26 -1.03
CA ILE A 152 -16.34 7.63 -2.28
C ILE A 152 -15.89 9.10 -2.22
N ASP A 153 -16.69 9.99 -1.61
CA ASP A 153 -16.33 11.39 -1.39
C ASP A 153 -15.14 11.54 -0.41
N ASP A 154 -15.02 10.68 0.61
CA ASP A 154 -13.83 10.63 1.48
C ASP A 154 -12.56 10.29 0.68
N TYR A 155 -12.64 9.31 -0.24
CA TYR A 155 -11.53 9.00 -1.15
C TYR A 155 -11.19 10.18 -2.07
N GLN A 156 -12.20 10.89 -2.60
CA GLN A 156 -11.98 12.08 -3.41
C GLN A 156 -11.24 13.16 -2.61
N ASN A 157 -11.74 13.51 -1.42
CA ASN A 157 -11.13 14.54 -0.58
C ASN A 157 -9.68 14.19 -0.22
N ALA A 158 -9.42 12.94 0.16
CA ALA A 158 -8.07 12.46 0.43
C ALA A 158 -7.15 12.55 -0.81
N ALA A 159 -7.67 12.24 -2.00
CA ALA A 159 -6.92 12.36 -3.25
C ALA A 159 -6.62 13.82 -3.62
N GLU A 160 -7.56 14.74 -3.42
CA GLU A 160 -7.36 16.17 -3.62
C GLU A 160 -6.32 16.73 -2.65
N ASN A 161 -6.37 16.29 -1.39
CA ASN A 161 -5.39 16.67 -0.38
C ASN A 161 -4.00 16.10 -0.66
N ALA A 162 -3.90 14.85 -1.12
CA ALA A 162 -2.63 14.31 -1.64
C ALA A 162 -2.07 15.17 -2.78
N LYS A 163 -2.94 15.68 -3.67
CA LYS A 163 -2.51 16.56 -4.76
C LYS A 163 -2.01 17.90 -4.24
N LYS A 164 -2.73 18.51 -3.29
CA LYS A 164 -2.32 19.76 -2.60
C LYS A 164 -1.01 19.59 -1.81
N ALA A 165 -0.77 18.40 -1.24
CA ALA A 165 0.45 18.06 -0.53
C ALA A 165 1.67 17.86 -1.47
N GLY A 166 1.44 17.78 -2.77
CA GLY A 166 2.49 17.73 -3.79
C GLY A 166 2.92 16.32 -4.20
N PHE A 167 2.20 15.25 -3.80
CA PHE A 167 2.53 13.89 -4.25
C PHE A 167 2.51 13.76 -5.78
N ASP A 168 3.25 12.79 -6.32
CA ASP A 168 3.30 12.52 -7.76
C ASP A 168 2.06 11.76 -8.27
N GLY A 169 1.28 11.18 -7.36
CA GLY A 169 0.08 10.38 -7.64
C GLY A 169 -0.46 9.73 -6.38
N VAL A 170 -1.42 8.83 -6.54
CA VAL A 170 -2.04 8.06 -5.45
C VAL A 170 -2.09 6.58 -5.77
N GLN A 171 -2.00 5.74 -4.73
CA GLN A 171 -2.29 4.31 -4.82
C GLN A 171 -3.52 3.99 -3.97
N LEU A 172 -4.55 3.40 -4.57
CA LEU A 172 -5.67 2.83 -3.81
C LEU A 172 -5.24 1.56 -3.10
N HIS A 173 -5.35 1.53 -1.77
CA HIS A 173 -5.12 0.30 -1.01
C HIS A 173 -6.37 -0.60 -1.08
N ALA A 174 -6.36 -1.57 -2.00
CA ALA A 174 -7.41 -2.57 -2.19
C ALA A 174 -6.93 -4.00 -1.88
N ALA A 175 -6.20 -4.14 -0.76
CA ALA A 175 -5.47 -5.35 -0.41
C ALA A 175 -5.46 -5.58 1.10
N ASN A 176 -4.84 -6.70 1.51
CA ASN A 176 -4.48 -7.06 2.88
C ASN A 176 -5.66 -7.12 3.86
N GLY A 177 -6.88 -7.38 3.35
CA GLY A 177 -8.08 -7.48 4.17
C GLY A 177 -8.60 -6.14 4.71
N TYR A 178 -8.26 -5.00 4.08
CA TYR A 178 -8.87 -3.69 4.37
C TYR A 178 -10.15 -3.46 3.55
N LEU A 179 -10.80 -2.29 3.68
CA LEU A 179 -12.20 -2.12 3.27
C LEU A 179 -12.49 -2.57 1.84
N ILE A 180 -11.74 -2.10 0.84
CA ILE A 180 -11.99 -2.48 -0.55
C ILE A 180 -11.78 -3.99 -0.77
N ASP A 181 -10.76 -4.60 -0.13
CA ASP A 181 -10.52 -6.05 -0.19
C ASP A 181 -11.63 -6.84 0.54
N GLN A 182 -12.20 -6.27 1.60
CA GLN A 182 -13.34 -6.83 2.31
C GLN A 182 -14.60 -6.88 1.42
N PHE A 183 -14.77 -5.92 0.50
CA PHE A 183 -15.80 -5.96 -0.54
C PHE A 183 -15.44 -6.93 -1.67
N ILE A 184 -14.18 -6.98 -2.10
CA ILE A 184 -13.76 -7.85 -3.20
C ILE A 184 -13.96 -9.33 -2.83
N ARG A 185 -13.57 -9.75 -1.61
CA ARG A 185 -13.44 -11.16 -1.25
C ARG A 185 -14.74 -11.79 -0.72
N SER A 186 -15.03 -13.01 -1.17
CA SER A 186 -16.28 -13.72 -0.84
C SER A 186 -16.39 -14.14 0.64
N GLY A 187 -15.26 -14.27 1.35
CA GLY A 187 -15.24 -14.62 2.77
C GLY A 187 -15.67 -13.48 3.69
N THR A 188 -15.68 -12.25 3.20
CA THR A 188 -15.99 -11.03 3.97
C THR A 188 -17.17 -10.26 3.42
N ASN A 189 -17.47 -10.42 2.13
CA ASN A 189 -18.63 -9.81 1.50
C ASN A 189 -19.77 -10.82 1.38
N LEU A 190 -20.71 -10.71 2.31
CA LEU A 190 -21.92 -11.53 2.40
C LEU A 190 -23.17 -10.73 2.00
N ARG A 191 -22.99 -9.62 1.28
CA ARG A 191 -24.08 -8.72 0.88
C ARG A 191 -24.98 -9.38 -0.17
N THR A 192 -26.24 -8.94 -0.19
CA THR A 192 -27.27 -9.39 -1.14
C THR A 192 -27.75 -8.28 -2.08
N ASP A 193 -27.16 -7.09 -1.97
CA ASP A 193 -27.40 -5.94 -2.85
C ASP A 193 -26.39 -5.89 -4.01
N GLU A 194 -26.38 -4.77 -4.73
CA GLU A 194 -25.53 -4.54 -5.92
C GLU A 194 -24.02 -4.50 -5.63
N TYR A 195 -23.61 -4.55 -4.37
CA TYR A 195 -22.21 -4.64 -3.96
C TYR A 195 -21.82 -6.05 -3.47
N GLY A 196 -22.69 -7.06 -3.53
CA GLY A 196 -22.40 -8.44 -3.11
C GLY A 196 -22.84 -9.52 -4.10
N GLY A 197 -22.48 -10.77 -3.77
CA GLY A 197 -22.79 -11.95 -4.57
C GLY A 197 -21.84 -12.11 -5.77
N PRO A 198 -22.31 -11.95 -7.03
CA PRO A 198 -21.47 -12.09 -8.22
C PRO A 198 -20.18 -11.26 -8.18
N ILE A 199 -19.14 -11.72 -8.87
CA ILE A 199 -17.81 -11.07 -8.89
C ILE A 199 -17.94 -9.59 -9.32
N GLU A 200 -18.77 -9.32 -10.33
CA GLU A 200 -19.01 -7.98 -10.87
C GLU A 200 -19.52 -6.99 -9.81
N ASN A 201 -20.37 -7.47 -8.89
CA ASN A 201 -20.86 -6.68 -7.77
C ASN A 201 -19.80 -6.49 -6.69
N ARG A 202 -19.04 -7.55 -6.36
CA ARG A 202 -17.97 -7.49 -5.35
C ARG A 202 -16.84 -6.54 -5.73
N ILE A 203 -16.52 -6.43 -7.02
CA ILE A 203 -15.51 -5.49 -7.53
C ILE A 203 -16.08 -4.10 -7.87
N ARG A 204 -17.39 -3.87 -7.68
CA ARG A 204 -18.04 -2.59 -8.01
C ARG A 204 -17.43 -1.43 -7.24
N LEU A 205 -17.27 -1.57 -5.92
CA LEU A 205 -16.69 -0.51 -5.08
C LEU A 205 -15.24 -0.20 -5.47
N LEU A 206 -14.46 -1.22 -5.85
CA LEU A 206 -13.11 -1.03 -6.40
C LEU A 206 -13.18 -0.11 -7.64
N GLY A 207 -14.04 -0.43 -8.60
CA GLY A 207 -14.21 0.37 -9.82
C GLY A 207 -14.67 1.79 -9.56
N GLU A 208 -15.69 1.98 -8.71
CA GLU A 208 -16.25 3.30 -8.38
C GLU A 208 -15.21 4.20 -7.68
N VAL A 209 -14.49 3.67 -6.69
CA VAL A 209 -13.42 4.41 -6.01
C VAL A 209 -12.27 4.70 -6.98
N THR A 210 -11.82 3.71 -7.76
CA THR A 210 -10.75 3.95 -8.74
C THR A 210 -11.15 5.03 -9.75
N GLN A 211 -12.36 5.00 -10.30
CA GLN A 211 -12.84 6.04 -11.21
C GLN A 211 -12.86 7.42 -10.55
N ARG A 212 -13.31 7.52 -9.29
CA ARG A 212 -13.30 8.79 -8.57
C ARG A 212 -11.88 9.33 -8.36
N LEU A 213 -10.89 8.46 -8.09
CA LEU A 213 -9.49 8.88 -8.02
C LEU A 213 -8.98 9.36 -9.38
N VAL A 214 -9.37 8.69 -10.47
CA VAL A 214 -9.03 9.09 -11.84
C VAL A 214 -9.60 10.47 -12.18
N ASP A 215 -10.83 10.78 -11.75
CA ASP A 215 -11.43 12.10 -11.98
C ASP A 215 -10.61 13.23 -11.34
N VAL A 216 -9.93 12.96 -10.21
CA VAL A 216 -9.05 13.93 -9.54
C VAL A 216 -7.67 13.99 -10.19
N TRP A 217 -7.07 12.85 -10.51
CA TRP A 217 -5.62 12.75 -10.82
C TRP A 217 -5.28 12.58 -12.29
N GLY A 218 -6.23 12.12 -13.11
CA GLY A 218 -5.92 11.45 -14.37
C GLY A 218 -5.52 9.99 -14.11
N SER A 219 -5.85 9.10 -15.05
CA SER A 219 -5.59 7.66 -14.89
C SER A 219 -4.10 7.32 -14.85
N ASP A 220 -3.28 8.16 -15.48
CA ASP A 220 -1.82 8.09 -15.51
C ASP A 220 -1.13 8.45 -14.18
N ARG A 221 -1.88 8.80 -13.13
CA ARG A 221 -1.36 9.06 -11.77
C ARG A 221 -2.08 8.29 -10.67
N VAL A 222 -2.95 7.35 -11.04
CA VAL A 222 -3.66 6.47 -10.12
C VAL A 222 -3.09 5.07 -10.23
N ALA A 223 -2.66 4.49 -9.12
CA ALA A 223 -2.27 3.10 -9.02
C ALA A 223 -3.22 2.33 -8.09
N VAL A 224 -3.19 1.01 -8.14
CA VAL A 224 -3.97 0.16 -7.24
C VAL A 224 -3.08 -0.95 -6.69
N ARG A 225 -3.28 -1.29 -5.41
CA ARG A 225 -2.67 -2.46 -4.78
C ARG A 225 -3.71 -3.54 -4.54
N LEU A 226 -3.43 -4.77 -4.98
CA LEU A 226 -4.19 -5.98 -4.65
C LEU A 226 -3.27 -6.97 -3.91
N SER A 227 -3.87 -7.90 -3.17
CA SER A 227 -3.16 -9.06 -2.60
C SER A 227 -3.94 -10.31 -2.92
N PRO A 228 -3.81 -10.91 -4.12
CA PRO A 228 -4.78 -11.88 -4.62
C PRO A 228 -4.83 -13.22 -3.89
N ASN A 229 -3.67 -13.73 -3.43
CA ASN A 229 -3.57 -15.11 -2.96
C ASN A 229 -3.52 -15.23 -1.43
N GLY A 230 -4.33 -16.14 -0.91
CA GLY A 230 -4.38 -16.53 0.50
C GLY A 230 -5.11 -15.55 1.41
N ASP A 231 -5.32 -15.99 2.65
CA ASP A 231 -5.90 -15.18 3.72
C ASP A 231 -4.99 -13.98 4.06
N SER A 232 -5.62 -12.84 4.30
CA SER A 232 -4.97 -11.74 5.01
C SER A 232 -5.98 -11.10 5.97
N GLN A 233 -5.68 -11.14 7.27
CA GLN A 233 -6.54 -10.59 8.33
C GLN A 233 -7.97 -11.18 8.32
N GLY A 234 -8.09 -12.48 8.05
CA GLY A 234 -9.37 -13.18 7.98
C GLY A 234 -10.18 -12.86 6.73
N ALA A 235 -9.61 -12.17 5.75
CA ALA A 235 -10.23 -11.92 4.46
C ALA A 235 -9.68 -12.93 3.45
N ASP A 236 -10.54 -13.83 2.99
CA ASP A 236 -10.21 -14.89 2.05
C ASP A 236 -11.26 -15.00 0.93
N ASP A 237 -10.85 -15.51 -0.23
CA ASP A 237 -11.71 -15.65 -1.41
C ASP A 237 -11.83 -17.12 -1.82
N ALA A 238 -13.04 -17.55 -2.16
CA ALA A 238 -13.28 -18.94 -2.58
C ALA A 238 -12.74 -19.23 -4.00
N THR A 239 -12.62 -18.20 -4.84
CA THR A 239 -12.24 -18.30 -6.26
C THR A 239 -11.27 -17.17 -6.63
N PRO A 240 -10.08 -17.09 -6.00
CA PRO A 240 -9.21 -15.93 -6.09
C PRO A 240 -8.71 -15.67 -7.51
N VAL A 241 -8.47 -16.72 -8.30
CA VAL A 241 -8.04 -16.56 -9.70
C VAL A 241 -9.12 -15.84 -10.51
N GLU A 242 -10.37 -16.29 -10.43
CA GLU A 242 -11.50 -15.69 -11.13
C GLU A 242 -11.77 -14.26 -10.64
N THR A 243 -11.85 -14.07 -9.33
CA THR A 243 -12.16 -12.79 -8.69
C THR A 243 -11.11 -11.72 -9.05
N PHE A 244 -9.83 -12.01 -8.86
CA PHE A 244 -8.77 -11.02 -9.06
C PHE A 244 -8.37 -10.85 -10.52
N THR A 245 -8.58 -11.85 -11.39
CA THR A 245 -8.47 -11.65 -12.85
C THR A 245 -9.57 -10.71 -13.37
N ALA A 246 -10.80 -10.81 -12.85
CA ALA A 246 -11.87 -9.87 -13.19
C ALA A 246 -11.58 -8.46 -12.67
N ALA A 247 -11.09 -8.32 -11.43
CA ALA A 247 -10.65 -7.05 -10.87
C ALA A 247 -9.54 -6.41 -11.74
N ALA A 248 -8.54 -7.20 -12.15
CA ALA A 248 -7.47 -6.70 -13.02
C ALA A 248 -7.98 -6.24 -14.39
N ARG A 249 -8.95 -6.93 -15.01
CA ARG A 249 -9.60 -6.48 -16.25
C ARG A 249 -10.32 -5.14 -16.06
N LEU A 250 -11.05 -4.98 -14.97
CA LEU A 250 -11.73 -3.72 -14.65
C LEU A 250 -10.71 -2.57 -14.52
N LEU A 251 -9.61 -2.80 -13.82
CA LEU A 251 -8.54 -1.81 -13.66
C LEU A 251 -7.81 -1.49 -14.97
N ASP A 252 -7.61 -2.49 -15.83
CA ASP A 252 -7.07 -2.31 -17.19
C ASP A 252 -7.99 -1.42 -18.05
N GLN A 253 -9.31 -1.65 -17.99
CA GLN A 253 -10.31 -0.85 -18.70
C GLN A 253 -10.33 0.62 -18.24
N ILE A 254 -10.10 0.87 -16.94
CA ILE A 254 -9.98 2.23 -16.40
C ILE A 254 -8.65 2.88 -16.83
N GLY A 255 -7.62 2.08 -17.14
CA GLY A 255 -6.34 2.57 -17.65
C GLY A 255 -5.44 3.18 -16.57
N ILE A 256 -5.43 2.58 -15.37
CA ILE A 256 -4.59 3.02 -14.24
C ILE A 256 -3.09 2.97 -14.54
N ALA A 257 -2.30 3.80 -13.87
CA ALA A 257 -0.87 3.99 -14.07
C ALA A 257 -0.04 2.71 -13.85
N PHE A 258 -0.36 1.93 -12.82
CA PHE A 258 0.19 0.60 -12.57
C PHE A 258 -0.63 -0.19 -11.56
N LEU A 259 -0.50 -1.51 -11.60
CA LEU A 259 -1.08 -2.44 -10.64
C LEU A 259 0.02 -3.08 -9.79
N GLU A 260 -0.05 -2.98 -8.47
CA GLU A 260 0.84 -3.69 -7.56
C GLU A 260 0.15 -4.92 -6.96
N LEU A 261 0.81 -6.08 -7.02
CA LEU A 261 0.35 -7.32 -6.40
C LEU A 261 1.28 -7.75 -5.27
N ARG A 262 0.74 -7.88 -4.06
CA ARG A 262 1.42 -8.57 -2.96
C ARG A 262 1.05 -10.05 -3.00
N GLU A 263 2.05 -10.90 -3.26
CA GLU A 263 1.82 -12.34 -3.41
C GLU A 263 2.77 -13.17 -2.52
N PRO A 264 2.39 -13.47 -1.27
CA PRO A 264 3.23 -14.29 -0.40
C PRO A 264 3.34 -15.73 -0.94
N PRO A 265 4.54 -16.34 -0.94
CA PRO A 265 4.71 -17.75 -1.31
C PRO A 265 4.34 -18.69 -0.16
N ALA A 266 4.28 -20.01 -0.41
CA ALA A 266 3.97 -21.04 0.59
C ALA A 266 4.91 -21.04 1.81
N HIS A 267 6.16 -20.66 1.61
CA HIS A 267 7.16 -20.49 2.68
C HIS A 267 7.55 -19.02 2.86
N GLY A 268 6.58 -18.12 2.65
CA GLY A 268 6.78 -16.69 2.78
C GLY A 268 7.20 -16.26 4.18
N THR A 269 7.99 -15.20 4.26
CA THR A 269 8.56 -14.71 5.54
C THR A 269 7.79 -13.52 6.10
N TYR A 270 6.72 -13.08 5.43
CA TYR A 270 5.76 -12.09 5.92
C TYR A 270 4.34 -12.39 5.42
N GLY A 271 3.72 -13.36 6.08
CA GLY A 271 2.56 -14.09 5.57
C GLY A 271 3.00 -15.18 4.61
N ASN A 272 2.21 -16.25 4.56
CA ASN A 272 2.43 -17.39 3.68
C ASN A 272 1.08 -18.05 3.36
N THR A 273 1.02 -18.73 2.22
CA THR A 273 -0.20 -19.43 1.80
C THR A 273 0.12 -20.49 0.75
N ASP A 274 -0.62 -21.59 0.80
CA ASP A 274 -0.56 -22.62 -0.25
C ASP A 274 -1.38 -22.25 -1.49
N VAL A 275 -2.14 -21.14 -1.45
CA VAL A 275 -2.83 -20.60 -2.62
C VAL A 275 -1.79 -20.01 -3.58
N PRO A 276 -1.68 -20.51 -4.83
CA PRO A 276 -0.69 -20.02 -5.78
C PRO A 276 -0.84 -18.52 -6.09
N PRO A 277 0.25 -17.83 -6.46
CA PRO A 277 0.18 -16.49 -7.03
C PRO A 277 -0.79 -16.42 -8.23
N VAL A 278 -1.53 -15.32 -8.34
CA VAL A 278 -2.51 -15.05 -9.41
C VAL A 278 -1.92 -14.15 -10.50
N SER A 279 -0.73 -13.55 -10.28
CA SER A 279 -0.03 -12.75 -11.28
C SER A 279 0.11 -13.40 -12.67
N PRO A 280 0.31 -14.73 -12.84
CA PRO A 280 0.33 -15.34 -14.16
C PRO A 280 -0.99 -15.21 -14.94
N ASP A 281 -2.13 -15.21 -14.25
CA ASP A 281 -3.47 -15.03 -14.83
C ASP A 281 -3.84 -13.54 -15.00
N ILE A 282 -3.32 -12.68 -14.13
CA ILE A 282 -3.49 -11.22 -14.22
C ILE A 282 -2.67 -10.62 -15.36
N ARG A 283 -1.41 -11.05 -15.55
CA ARG A 283 -0.49 -10.52 -16.55
C ARG A 283 -1.07 -10.47 -17.98
N PRO A 284 -1.78 -11.48 -18.50
CA PRO A 284 -2.37 -11.41 -19.84
C PRO A 284 -3.58 -10.48 -19.93
N VAL A 285 -4.25 -10.13 -18.83
CA VAL A 285 -5.46 -9.30 -18.84
C VAL A 285 -5.23 -7.84 -18.45
N PHE A 286 -4.15 -7.56 -17.72
CA PHE A 286 -3.70 -6.20 -17.39
C PHE A 286 -2.50 -5.83 -18.27
N LYS A 287 -2.67 -4.82 -19.13
CA LYS A 287 -1.69 -4.39 -20.14
C LYS A 287 -0.77 -3.28 -19.65
N GLY A 288 -1.16 -2.58 -18.59
CA GLY A 288 -0.31 -1.59 -17.94
C GLY A 288 0.89 -2.20 -17.19
N PRO A 289 1.74 -1.35 -16.58
CA PRO A 289 2.85 -1.79 -15.75
C PRO A 289 2.40 -2.63 -14.55
N LEU A 290 2.91 -3.85 -14.43
CA LEU A 290 2.64 -4.76 -13.32
C LEU A 290 3.82 -4.77 -12.34
N VAL A 291 3.56 -4.45 -11.07
CA VAL A 291 4.55 -4.41 -10.00
C VAL A 291 4.30 -5.58 -9.06
N LEU A 292 5.29 -6.46 -8.87
CA LEU A 292 5.15 -7.60 -7.95
C LEU A 292 5.85 -7.34 -6.62
N ASN A 293 5.31 -7.92 -5.56
CA ASN A 293 5.75 -7.75 -4.18
C ASN A 293 5.65 -9.06 -3.38
N SER A 294 6.44 -9.12 -2.30
CA SER A 294 6.59 -10.20 -1.32
C SER A 294 7.73 -11.17 -1.62
N ASP A 295 8.68 -11.26 -0.67
CA ASP A 295 9.85 -12.16 -0.69
C ASP A 295 10.71 -12.12 -1.98
N TYR A 296 10.76 -10.95 -2.61
CA TYR A 296 11.73 -10.65 -3.66
C TYR A 296 13.07 -10.19 -3.07
N PHE A 297 14.12 -10.75 -3.65
CA PHE A 297 15.53 -10.42 -3.46
C PHE A 297 16.16 -10.18 -4.85
N TYR A 298 17.42 -9.78 -4.91
CA TYR A 298 18.06 -9.43 -6.18
C TYR A 298 17.91 -10.50 -7.28
N ALA A 299 18.15 -11.77 -6.95
CA ALA A 299 18.16 -12.88 -7.92
C ALA A 299 16.77 -13.13 -8.53
N ASN A 300 15.75 -13.41 -7.70
CA ASN A 300 14.40 -13.72 -8.20
C ASN A 300 13.67 -12.48 -8.75
N ALA A 301 14.01 -11.27 -8.29
CA ALA A 301 13.51 -10.03 -8.88
C ALA A 301 14.06 -9.81 -10.29
N THR A 302 15.36 -10.06 -10.49
CA THR A 302 15.98 -9.98 -11.82
C THR A 302 15.41 -11.02 -12.78
N GLU A 303 15.20 -12.25 -12.30
CA GLU A 303 14.56 -13.32 -13.07
C GLU A 303 13.13 -12.95 -13.48
N ALA A 304 12.33 -12.41 -12.56
CA ALA A 304 10.95 -12.01 -12.86
C ALA A 304 10.87 -10.94 -13.99
N LEU A 305 11.80 -9.99 -14.03
CA LEU A 305 11.88 -8.99 -15.10
C LEU A 305 12.38 -9.61 -16.43
N ALA A 306 13.38 -10.49 -16.36
CA ALA A 306 13.93 -11.16 -17.54
C ALA A 306 12.88 -12.05 -18.24
N GLU A 307 11.98 -12.66 -17.46
CA GLU A 307 10.89 -13.51 -17.93
C GLU A 307 9.58 -12.75 -18.22
N ASN A 308 9.60 -11.41 -18.15
CA ASN A 308 8.43 -10.55 -18.38
C ASN A 308 7.23 -10.88 -17.46
N LYS A 309 7.51 -11.38 -16.25
CA LYS A 309 6.50 -11.62 -15.21
C LYS A 309 6.06 -10.32 -14.54
N ALA A 310 6.98 -9.35 -14.46
CA ALA A 310 6.73 -8.03 -13.87
C ALA A 310 7.49 -6.94 -14.64
N ASP A 311 7.00 -5.72 -14.57
CA ASP A 311 7.66 -4.54 -15.10
C ASP A 311 8.55 -3.85 -14.06
N ALA A 312 8.19 -3.97 -12.78
CA ALA A 312 8.98 -3.52 -11.63
C ALA A 312 8.72 -4.41 -10.41
N ILE A 313 9.58 -4.32 -9.42
CA ILE A 313 9.45 -5.04 -8.14
C ILE A 313 9.43 -4.03 -7.00
N SER A 314 8.45 -4.14 -6.12
CA SER A 314 8.43 -3.34 -4.89
C SER A 314 9.07 -4.12 -3.72
N PHE A 315 9.95 -3.47 -2.99
CA PHE A 315 10.64 -4.04 -1.83
C PHE A 315 10.16 -3.35 -0.55
N GLY A 316 9.75 -4.16 0.44
CA GLY A 316 9.30 -3.65 1.73
C GLY A 316 10.43 -3.64 2.76
N ARG A 317 10.52 -4.72 3.52
CA ARG A 317 11.50 -4.92 4.60
C ARG A 317 12.94 -4.61 4.20
N THR A 318 13.33 -4.91 2.97
CA THR A 318 14.67 -4.59 2.47
C THR A 318 14.92 -3.08 2.42
N PHE A 319 13.95 -2.27 1.96
CA PHE A 319 14.05 -0.80 2.00
C PHE A 319 13.96 -0.24 3.43
N MET A 320 13.31 -0.94 4.37
CA MET A 320 13.27 -0.49 5.76
C MET A 320 14.67 -0.34 6.32
N THR A 321 15.55 -1.32 6.08
CA THR A 321 16.91 -1.32 6.62
C THR A 321 17.97 -0.84 5.64
N ASN A 322 17.68 -0.72 4.34
CA ASN A 322 18.63 -0.29 3.31
C ASN A 322 18.09 0.95 2.58
N PRO A 323 18.38 2.17 3.06
CA PRO A 323 17.89 3.40 2.42
C PRO A 323 18.36 3.56 0.97
N ASP A 324 19.56 3.06 0.68
CA ASP A 324 20.25 3.11 -0.61
C ASP A 324 20.23 1.75 -1.34
N LEU A 325 19.16 0.98 -1.18
CA LEU A 325 19.01 -0.37 -1.74
C LEU A 325 19.38 -0.49 -3.24
N PRO A 326 18.96 0.42 -4.14
CA PRO A 326 19.37 0.38 -5.55
C PRO A 326 20.88 0.38 -5.76
N GLU A 327 21.62 1.17 -4.99
CA GLU A 327 23.08 1.25 -5.11
C GLU A 327 23.75 -0.01 -4.57
N ARG A 328 23.21 -0.59 -3.49
CA ARG A 328 23.68 -1.89 -2.98
C ARG A 328 23.50 -3.00 -3.98
N PHE A 329 22.35 -3.07 -4.64
CA PHE A 329 22.13 -4.05 -5.70
C PHE A 329 23.04 -3.80 -6.90
N ARG A 330 23.28 -2.53 -7.28
CA ARG A 330 24.15 -2.18 -8.41
C ARG A 330 25.60 -2.60 -8.21
N THR A 331 26.11 -2.43 -6.98
CA THR A 331 27.51 -2.70 -6.62
C THR A 331 27.74 -4.10 -6.05
N GLY A 332 26.67 -4.85 -5.78
CA GLY A 332 26.76 -6.13 -5.07
C GLY A 332 27.16 -5.98 -3.60
N ALA A 333 26.96 -4.80 -3.01
CA ALA A 333 27.36 -4.53 -1.63
C ALA A 333 26.46 -5.26 -0.62
N GLN A 334 27.03 -5.52 0.57
CA GLN A 334 26.30 -6.21 1.64
C GLN A 334 25.10 -5.37 2.10
N LEU A 335 23.94 -6.02 2.18
CA LEU A 335 22.74 -5.41 2.74
C LEU A 335 22.87 -5.28 4.27
N ASN A 336 22.32 -4.19 4.80
CA ASN A 336 21.98 -4.10 6.21
C ASN A 336 21.01 -5.24 6.53
N PRO A 337 21.20 -5.98 7.64
CA PRO A 337 20.34 -7.09 8.00
C PRO A 337 18.90 -6.60 8.11
N ILE A 338 17.95 -7.41 7.64
CA ILE A 338 16.54 -7.14 7.90
C ILE A 338 16.32 -7.42 9.39
N ASP A 339 15.96 -6.37 10.10
CA ASP A 339 15.81 -6.42 11.53
C ASP A 339 14.36 -6.76 11.86
N PHE A 340 14.07 -7.98 12.33
CA PHE A 340 12.72 -8.39 12.76
C PHE A 340 12.45 -7.92 14.21
N THR A 341 12.67 -6.64 14.48
CA THR A 341 12.70 -6.03 15.83
C THR A 341 11.41 -5.32 16.24
N PRO A 342 11.28 -4.97 17.54
CA PRO A 342 10.15 -4.19 18.06
C PRO A 342 10.03 -2.76 17.48
N THR A 343 11.01 -2.25 16.72
CA THR A 343 11.06 -0.85 16.27
C THR A 343 10.21 -0.55 15.04
N TRP A 344 9.62 -1.55 14.38
CA TRP A 344 8.85 -1.32 13.15
C TRP A 344 7.71 -0.33 13.32
N TYR A 345 7.11 -0.29 14.52
CA TYR A 345 5.93 0.52 14.85
C TYR A 345 6.12 1.38 16.11
N THR A 346 7.38 1.68 16.47
CA THR A 346 7.72 2.65 17.53
C THR A 346 7.71 4.09 16.99
N GLN A 347 7.86 5.07 17.87
CA GLN A 347 7.80 6.50 17.53
C GLN A 347 9.17 7.14 17.24
N GLY A 348 10.24 6.57 17.79
CA GLY A 348 11.59 7.15 17.72
C GLY A 348 12.34 6.94 16.39
N PRO A 349 13.50 7.60 16.23
CA PRO A 349 14.39 7.45 15.08
C PRO A 349 15.04 6.06 14.98
N GLU A 350 15.09 5.31 16.09
CA GLU A 350 15.74 4.00 16.15
C GLU A 350 15.00 2.98 15.30
N GLY A 351 15.72 2.29 14.41
CA GLY A 351 15.15 1.39 13.41
C GLY A 351 14.30 2.12 12.36
N TYR A 352 14.55 3.41 12.13
CA TYR A 352 13.81 4.24 11.18
C TYR A 352 14.75 5.02 10.26
N THR A 353 15.43 6.04 10.80
CA THR A 353 16.36 6.93 10.08
C THR A 353 17.82 6.65 10.38
N ASP A 354 18.12 5.71 11.27
CA ASP A 354 19.47 5.38 11.77
C ASP A 354 20.14 4.20 11.04
N TYR A 355 19.48 3.61 10.04
CA TYR A 355 20.12 2.59 9.21
C TYR A 355 21.17 3.23 8.27
N PRO A 356 22.45 2.83 8.37
CA PRO A 356 23.51 3.52 7.64
C PRO A 356 23.46 3.19 6.15
N THR A 357 23.67 4.20 5.32
CA THR A 357 23.99 4.08 3.89
C THR A 357 25.36 3.41 3.68
N LEU A 358 25.66 2.99 2.45
CA LEU A 358 26.98 2.49 2.06
C LEU A 358 28.07 3.51 2.34
N LYS A 359 27.84 4.77 1.94
CA LYS A 359 28.80 5.86 2.13
C LYS A 359 29.14 6.11 3.60
N GLU A 360 28.15 6.03 4.49
CA GLU A 360 28.37 6.18 5.94
C GLU A 360 29.13 4.99 6.52
N ARG A 361 28.89 3.77 6.04
CA ARG A 361 29.67 2.59 6.46
C ARG A 361 31.13 2.68 6.01
N GLU A 362 31.37 3.07 4.77
CA GLU A 362 32.71 3.23 4.22
C GLU A 362 33.48 4.35 4.93
N GLY A 363 32.81 5.47 5.23
CA GLY A 363 33.40 6.57 5.99
C GLY A 363 33.67 6.27 7.46
N ALA A 364 32.96 5.31 8.07
CA ALA A 364 33.21 4.86 9.44
C ALA A 364 34.31 3.79 9.55
N ALA A 365 34.68 3.15 8.42
CA ALA A 365 35.73 2.13 8.36
C ALA A 365 37.11 2.70 7.97
N ALA A 366 37.16 3.94 7.48
CA ALA A 366 38.37 4.71 7.19
C ALA A 366 38.80 5.54 8.41
#